data_AF-A0A948W591-F1
#
_entry.id   AF-A0A948W591-F1
#
_cell.length_a   1.000
_cell.length_b   1.000
_cell.length_c   1.000
_cell.angle_alpha   90.00
_cell.angle_beta   90.00
_cell.angle_gamma   90.00
#
_symmetry.space_group_name_H-M   'P 1'
#
loop_
_entity.id
_entity.type
_entity.pdbx_description
1 polymer ?
#
loop_
_entity_poly.entity_id
_entity_poly.type
_entity_poly.pdbx_seq_one_letter_code
_entity_poly.pdbx_strand_id
1 'polypeptide(L)'
;MPRLILQILILIALALTLIAHGTAAATIAEREEQIIAGRPLILYGAAETGQEAQAVQASYRLEEQIDIPTIPAIEASQEQRAGHDILAFGTPETNTFIAQCLERLPIRLTDQAVTIGDSVYAGSDIRLVAALPNPLNPERECIIYTAQDESLIPGIFFGVGASHGEGDFLAYRKSDGVYYQEDRLALGSFIRTPKGLELGETHYWSKPPRALRRITEGHVAIHYDSLSPAEARSLARYVNTLRTIADEEYGIPMPPRLDLYIYYAPTPETRISIFTDAWNTFWVKMRTPKEEFLAKPMVPVAFAHEVARIVFQPVNSDPEKRGPNRYYNDDWSHYFQYTVLVPEVYRRLGDEGWPVPNDYHALWGAERFANLYQGADDTYASLMRRIDREFGREVISATVNRETAHGVRRLIEIEGFMRTLGEATGDPEMMRLVAAAVPTSLESSLNRRIEPLGFHPRLEEMFDSHTFVIDSVTVGSPADTLGLRAGDRIVSLNGFEMENAKGQAHRSILAAYQNDGWVEVEALRGEARIRGRLKLVNRL
;
A
#
# COMPACT_ATOMS: atom_id res chain seq x y z
N MET A 1 -35.72 -17.51 -39.53
CA MET A 1 -36.39 -17.97 -38.31
C MET A 1 -35.50 -18.68 -37.28
N PRO A 2 -34.44 -19.46 -37.60
CA PRO A 2 -33.69 -20.19 -36.55
C PRO A 2 -32.77 -19.31 -35.67
N ARG A 3 -32.34 -18.12 -36.13
CA ARG A 3 -31.50 -17.19 -35.34
C ARG A 3 -32.23 -16.53 -34.17
N LEU A 4 -33.54 -16.25 -34.31
CA LEU A 4 -34.32 -15.59 -33.26
C LEU A 4 -34.62 -16.55 -32.10
N ILE A 5 -34.90 -17.82 -32.42
CA ILE A 5 -35.12 -18.87 -31.41
C ILE A 5 -33.83 -19.17 -30.64
N LEU A 6 -32.67 -19.17 -31.32
CA LEU A 6 -31.37 -19.35 -30.66
C LEU A 6 -31.03 -18.17 -29.74
N GLN A 7 -31.33 -16.93 -30.12
CA GLN A 7 -31.12 -15.76 -29.26
C GLN A 7 -32.05 -15.76 -28.04
N ILE A 8 -33.32 -16.17 -28.21
CA ILE A 8 -34.27 -16.29 -27.09
C ILE A 8 -33.84 -17.43 -26.14
N LEU A 9 -33.36 -18.56 -26.67
CA LEU A 9 -32.86 -19.66 -25.83
C LEU A 9 -31.56 -19.30 -25.10
N ILE A 10 -30.67 -18.49 -25.71
CA ILE A 10 -29.47 -17.97 -25.03
C ILE A 10 -29.86 -16.98 -23.93
N LEU A 11 -30.83 -16.10 -24.17
CA LEU A 11 -31.33 -15.15 -23.15
C LEU A 11 -32.05 -15.86 -22.00
N ILE A 12 -32.85 -16.90 -22.29
CA ILE A 12 -33.50 -17.72 -21.27
C ILE A 12 -32.46 -18.55 -20.52
N ALA A 13 -31.43 -19.08 -21.20
CA ALA A 13 -30.33 -19.79 -20.55
C ALA A 13 -29.54 -18.85 -19.63
N LEU A 14 -29.21 -17.61 -20.07
CA LEU A 14 -28.56 -16.59 -19.25
C LEU A 14 -29.41 -16.16 -18.05
N ALA A 15 -30.71 -15.97 -18.25
CA ALA A 15 -31.65 -15.64 -17.17
C ALA A 15 -31.78 -16.81 -16.18
N LEU A 16 -31.77 -18.05 -16.65
CA LEU A 16 -31.78 -19.23 -15.79
C LEU A 16 -30.45 -19.47 -15.08
N THR A 17 -29.29 -19.12 -15.64
CA THR A 17 -28.00 -19.13 -14.91
C THR A 17 -27.94 -18.02 -13.86
N LEU A 18 -28.55 -16.85 -14.10
CA LEU A 18 -28.71 -15.78 -13.12
C LEU A 18 -29.69 -16.15 -11.99
N ILE A 19 -30.67 -17.01 -12.24
CA ILE A 19 -31.63 -17.51 -11.24
C ILE A 19 -31.11 -18.76 -10.50
N ALA A 20 -30.20 -19.53 -11.12
CA ALA A 20 -29.64 -20.77 -10.55
C ALA A 20 -28.35 -20.58 -9.73
N HIS A 21 -27.66 -19.44 -9.86
CA HIS A 21 -26.77 -18.98 -8.80
C HIS A 21 -27.65 -18.25 -7.80
N GLY A 22 -27.99 -18.90 -6.69
CA GLY A 22 -28.49 -18.15 -5.53
C GLY A 22 -27.56 -16.97 -5.32
N THR A 23 -28.10 -15.76 -5.32
CA THR A 23 -27.31 -14.52 -5.20
C THR A 23 -26.38 -14.68 -4.01
N ALA A 24 -25.08 -14.86 -4.28
CA ALA A 24 -24.08 -14.77 -3.23
C ALA A 24 -24.33 -13.44 -2.52
N ALA A 25 -24.35 -13.44 -1.19
CA ALA A 25 -24.58 -12.22 -0.45
C ALA A 25 -23.48 -11.23 -0.82
N ALA A 26 -23.86 -10.04 -1.30
CA ALA A 26 -22.89 -9.02 -1.71
C ALA A 26 -21.96 -8.70 -0.54
N THR A 27 -20.65 -8.73 -0.80
CA THR A 27 -19.60 -8.37 0.16
C THR A 27 -19.74 -6.90 0.59
N ILE A 28 -19.13 -6.54 1.72
CA ILE A 28 -19.01 -5.11 2.12
C ILE A 28 -18.40 -4.28 0.99
N ALA A 29 -17.39 -4.80 0.28
CA ALA A 29 -16.75 -4.10 -0.84
C ALA A 29 -17.71 -3.84 -2.01
N GLU A 30 -18.51 -4.83 -2.39
CA GLU A 30 -19.51 -4.68 -3.46
C GLU A 30 -20.62 -3.69 -3.08
N ARG A 31 -21.04 -3.70 -1.81
CA ARG A 31 -22.00 -2.71 -1.29
C ARG A 31 -21.43 -1.32 -1.23
N GLU A 32 -20.16 -1.21 -0.84
CA GLU A 32 -19.44 0.06 -0.86
C GLU A 32 -19.45 0.65 -2.27
N GLU A 33 -19.05 -0.13 -3.27
CA GLU A 33 -19.07 0.27 -4.69
C GLU A 33 -20.48 0.74 -5.14
N GLN A 34 -21.53 0.02 -4.74
CA GLN A 34 -22.92 0.39 -5.03
C GLN A 34 -23.33 1.72 -4.35
N ILE A 35 -23.03 1.87 -3.07
CA ILE A 35 -23.30 3.09 -2.30
C ILE A 35 -22.57 4.29 -2.90
N ILE A 36 -21.30 4.11 -3.28
CA ILE A 36 -20.46 5.14 -3.89
C ILE A 36 -21.03 5.60 -5.22
N ALA A 37 -21.44 4.66 -6.09
CA ALA A 37 -22.11 4.98 -7.35
C ALA A 37 -23.39 5.81 -7.14
N GLY A 38 -24.06 5.61 -6.00
CA GLY A 38 -25.23 6.38 -5.55
C GLY A 38 -24.95 7.78 -5.00
N ARG A 39 -23.68 8.20 -4.91
CA ARG A 39 -23.21 9.47 -4.32
C ARG A 39 -23.65 9.62 -2.85
N PRO A 40 -22.98 8.93 -1.92
CA PRO A 40 -23.39 8.89 -0.52
C PRO A 40 -23.12 10.22 0.19
N LEU A 41 -23.55 10.30 1.45
CA LEU A 41 -23.09 11.31 2.39
C LEU A 41 -21.99 10.71 3.27
N ILE A 42 -20.80 11.33 3.30
CA ILE A 42 -19.76 10.97 4.27
C ILE A 42 -19.97 11.74 5.57
N LEU A 43 -20.08 11.01 6.68
CA LEU A 43 -20.17 11.55 8.03
C LEU A 43 -18.92 11.20 8.83
N TYR A 44 -18.35 12.17 9.54
CA TYR A 44 -17.19 11.94 10.41
C TYR A 44 -17.36 12.51 11.82
N GLY A 45 -16.66 11.93 12.79
CA GLY A 45 -16.73 12.33 14.20
C GLY A 45 -15.76 13.46 14.57
N ALA A 46 -14.58 13.10 15.06
CA ALA A 46 -13.52 14.03 15.46
C ALA A 46 -12.67 14.55 14.29
N ALA A 47 -11.72 15.46 14.58
CA ALA A 47 -10.81 16.01 13.57
C ALA A 47 -9.93 14.94 12.89
N GLU A 48 -9.44 13.95 13.65
CA GLU A 48 -8.64 12.83 13.12
C GLU A 48 -9.45 12.01 12.09
N THR A 49 -10.74 11.78 12.32
CA THR A 49 -11.61 11.07 11.37
C THR A 49 -12.13 11.95 10.25
N GLY A 50 -12.14 13.27 10.44
CA GLY A 50 -12.30 14.22 9.34
C GLY A 50 -11.20 14.11 8.30
N GLN A 51 -9.95 13.86 8.71
CA GLN A 51 -8.86 13.66 7.76
C GLN A 51 -9.03 12.34 6.96
N GLU A 52 -9.43 11.25 7.61
CA GLU A 52 -9.78 9.98 6.93
C GLU A 52 -10.92 10.20 5.92
N ALA A 53 -12.00 10.87 6.34
CA ALA A 53 -13.15 11.17 5.48
C ALA A 53 -12.78 12.03 4.26
N GLN A 54 -11.91 13.03 4.45
CA GLN A 54 -11.36 13.84 3.36
C GLN A 54 -10.48 13.01 2.43
N ALA A 55 -9.69 12.08 2.96
CA ALA A 55 -8.88 11.16 2.16
C ALA A 55 -9.76 10.28 1.26
N VAL A 56 -10.86 9.76 1.82
CA VAL A 56 -11.84 8.94 1.11
C VAL A 56 -12.51 9.76 0.01
N GLN A 57 -12.98 10.97 0.33
CA GLN A 57 -13.53 11.91 -0.66
C GLN A 57 -12.53 12.21 -1.78
N ALA A 58 -11.27 12.51 -1.45
CA ALA A 58 -10.23 12.81 -2.43
C ALA A 58 -9.92 11.60 -3.32
N SER A 59 -9.92 10.38 -2.75
CA SER A 59 -9.73 9.14 -3.51
C SER A 59 -10.83 8.97 -4.55
N TYR A 60 -12.10 9.16 -4.17
CA TYR A 60 -13.22 9.05 -5.09
C TYR A 60 -13.29 10.16 -6.13
N ARG A 61 -12.90 11.38 -5.76
CA ARG A 61 -12.77 12.47 -6.74
C ARG A 61 -11.71 12.14 -7.80
N LEU A 62 -10.61 11.52 -7.40
CA LEU A 62 -9.51 11.20 -8.31
C LEU A 62 -9.81 9.98 -9.19
N GLU A 63 -10.34 8.91 -8.60
CA GLU A 63 -10.53 7.62 -9.28
C GLU A 63 -11.85 7.56 -10.06
N GLU A 64 -12.93 8.06 -9.47
CA GLU A 64 -14.29 7.93 -10.01
C GLU A 64 -14.84 9.26 -10.55
N GLN A 65 -14.12 10.37 -10.37
CA GLN A 65 -14.59 11.73 -10.70
C GLN A 65 -15.92 12.07 -10.01
N ILE A 66 -16.15 11.48 -8.83
CA ILE A 66 -17.33 11.71 -8.00
C ILE A 66 -16.96 12.66 -6.86
N ASP A 67 -17.72 13.75 -6.74
CA ASP A 67 -17.65 14.61 -5.57
C ASP A 67 -18.70 14.17 -4.54
N ILE A 68 -18.23 13.70 -3.39
CA ILE A 68 -19.06 13.15 -2.32
C ILE A 68 -19.18 14.20 -1.22
N PRO A 69 -20.39 14.62 -0.81
CA PRO A 69 -20.56 15.52 0.33
C PRO A 69 -19.96 14.91 1.61
N THR A 70 -19.11 15.67 2.30
CA THR A 70 -18.43 15.25 3.53
C THR A 70 -18.71 16.26 4.63
N ILE A 71 -19.37 15.83 5.71
CA ILE A 71 -19.91 16.72 6.77
C ILE A 71 -19.60 16.13 8.16
N PRO A 72 -19.23 16.93 9.17
CA PRO A 72 -19.21 16.48 10.54
C PRO A 72 -20.56 15.87 10.93
N ALA A 73 -20.55 14.72 11.58
CA ALA A 73 -21.76 14.00 11.97
C ALA A 73 -22.67 14.88 12.84
N ILE A 74 -22.09 15.74 13.69
CA ILE A 74 -22.85 16.67 14.55
C ILE A 74 -23.59 17.78 13.77
N GLU A 75 -23.13 18.10 12.57
CA GLU A 75 -23.70 19.17 11.73
C GLU A 75 -24.72 18.66 10.71
N ALA A 76 -24.66 17.37 10.35
CA ALA A 76 -25.60 16.77 9.40
C ALA A 76 -27.03 16.70 9.97
N SER A 77 -28.00 17.27 9.26
CA SER A 77 -29.42 17.27 9.64
C SER A 77 -30.04 15.87 9.53
N GLN A 78 -31.14 15.62 10.24
CA GLN A 78 -31.86 14.34 10.10
C GLN A 78 -32.35 14.09 8.67
N GLU A 79 -32.78 15.14 7.95
CA GLU A 79 -33.22 15.04 6.57
C GLU A 79 -32.06 14.62 5.64
N GLN A 80 -30.88 15.22 5.82
CA GLN A 80 -29.68 14.82 5.08
C GLN A 80 -29.33 13.36 5.37
N ARG A 81 -29.35 12.96 6.65
CA ARG A 81 -29.03 11.58 7.04
C ARG A 81 -30.06 10.56 6.53
N ALA A 82 -31.34 10.90 6.47
CA ALA A 82 -32.39 10.01 5.97
C ALA A 82 -32.46 9.94 4.43
N GLY A 83 -32.04 11.02 3.75
CA GLY A 83 -32.13 11.16 2.30
C GLY A 83 -31.03 10.45 1.50
N HIS A 84 -29.93 10.06 2.15
CA HIS A 84 -28.73 9.52 1.50
C HIS A 84 -28.37 8.12 2.00
N ASP A 85 -27.68 7.38 1.14
CA ASP A 85 -26.79 6.31 1.59
C ASP A 85 -25.59 6.93 2.32
N ILE A 86 -25.04 6.25 3.34
CA ILE A 86 -24.06 6.87 4.25
C ILE A 86 -22.78 6.06 4.38
N LEU A 87 -21.63 6.75 4.31
CA LEU A 87 -20.36 6.24 4.81
C LEU A 87 -20.03 7.00 6.10
N ALA A 88 -19.92 6.31 7.24
CA ALA A 88 -19.69 6.97 8.53
C ALA A 88 -18.37 6.54 9.17
N PHE A 89 -17.57 7.50 9.61
CA PHE A 89 -16.28 7.31 10.27
C PHE A 89 -16.30 7.84 11.71
N GLY A 90 -15.72 7.10 12.65
CA GLY A 90 -15.57 7.51 14.05
C GLY A 90 -15.95 6.43 15.05
N THR A 91 -16.05 6.82 16.32
CA THR A 91 -16.53 5.97 17.41
C THR A 91 -17.97 6.35 17.76
N PRO A 92 -18.72 5.53 18.55
CA PRO A 92 -20.05 5.93 19.02
C PRO A 92 -20.04 7.26 19.79
N GLU A 93 -18.94 7.59 20.46
CA GLU A 93 -18.79 8.80 21.26
C GLU A 93 -18.59 10.05 20.39
N THR A 94 -17.95 9.92 19.24
CA THR A 94 -17.61 11.05 18.37
C THR A 94 -18.55 11.21 17.18
N ASN A 95 -19.20 10.13 16.75
CA ASN A 95 -20.14 10.12 15.63
C ASN A 95 -21.52 9.59 16.06
N THR A 96 -22.45 10.51 16.31
CA THR A 96 -23.81 10.18 16.76
C THR A 96 -24.59 9.26 15.81
N PHE A 97 -24.30 9.27 14.51
CA PHE A 97 -24.94 8.36 13.56
C PHE A 97 -24.42 6.92 13.73
N ILE A 98 -23.13 6.74 14.04
CA ILE A 98 -22.56 5.43 14.36
C ILE A 98 -23.20 4.87 15.64
N ALA A 99 -23.39 5.70 16.67
CA ALA A 99 -24.10 5.27 17.88
C ALA A 99 -25.50 4.73 17.57
N GLN A 100 -26.28 5.43 16.74
CA GLN A 100 -27.61 4.99 16.28
C GLN A 100 -27.57 3.68 15.48
N CYS A 101 -26.53 3.48 14.67
CA CYS A 101 -26.32 2.23 13.94
C CYS A 101 -26.04 1.07 14.89
N LEU A 102 -25.14 1.26 15.85
CA LEU A 102 -24.75 0.23 16.83
C LEU A 102 -25.91 -0.19 17.74
N GLU A 103 -26.85 0.70 18.07
CA GLU A 103 -28.07 0.34 18.82
C GLU A 103 -28.93 -0.73 18.12
N ARG A 104 -28.78 -0.89 16.79
CA ARG A 104 -29.53 -1.87 15.99
C ARG A 104 -28.75 -3.14 15.69
N LEU A 105 -27.46 -3.16 16.02
CA LEU A 105 -26.59 -4.29 15.73
C LEU A 105 -26.52 -5.23 16.93
N PRO A 106 -26.43 -6.55 16.69
CA PRO A 106 -26.13 -7.55 17.71
C PRO A 106 -24.63 -7.55 18.08
N ILE A 107 -24.02 -6.35 18.09
CA ILE A 107 -22.59 -6.11 18.33
C ILE A 107 -22.47 -4.97 19.33
N ARG A 108 -21.68 -5.19 20.39
CA ARG A 108 -21.39 -4.18 21.40
C ARG A 108 -19.90 -3.91 21.46
N LEU A 109 -19.52 -2.64 21.34
CA LEU A 109 -18.15 -2.18 21.53
C LEU A 109 -18.04 -1.53 22.91
N THR A 110 -16.96 -1.86 23.62
CA THR A 110 -16.47 -1.11 24.77
C THR A 110 -15.01 -0.76 24.53
N ASP A 111 -14.39 0.01 25.41
CA ASP A 111 -12.97 0.33 25.38
C ASP A 111 -12.07 -0.90 25.64
N GLN A 112 -12.60 -1.96 26.27
CA GLN A 112 -11.85 -3.16 26.67
C GLN A 112 -12.25 -4.45 25.95
N ALA A 113 -13.38 -4.47 25.23
CA ALA A 113 -13.84 -5.64 24.52
C ALA A 113 -14.83 -5.32 23.39
N VAL A 114 -15.02 -6.29 22.49
CA VAL A 114 -16.13 -6.33 21.55
C VAL A 114 -16.92 -7.62 21.76
N THR A 115 -18.24 -7.49 21.90
CA THR A 115 -19.18 -8.62 21.98
C THR A 115 -19.92 -8.77 20.66
N ILE A 116 -19.92 -9.98 20.11
CA ILE A 116 -20.61 -10.33 18.86
C ILE A 116 -21.42 -11.60 19.14
N GLY A 117 -22.74 -11.43 19.33
CA GLY A 117 -23.59 -12.52 19.80
C GLY A 117 -23.15 -13.00 21.17
N ASP A 118 -22.90 -14.30 21.29
CA ASP A 118 -22.42 -14.93 22.53
C ASP A 118 -20.89 -14.87 22.69
N SER A 119 -20.17 -14.37 21.67
CA SER A 119 -18.70 -14.30 21.69
C SER A 119 -18.22 -12.96 22.25
N VAL A 120 -17.19 -13.02 23.11
CA VAL A 120 -16.55 -11.83 23.69
C VAL A 120 -15.07 -11.83 23.33
N TYR A 121 -14.62 -10.75 22.72
CA TYR A 121 -13.24 -10.51 22.32
C TYR A 121 -12.63 -9.43 23.18
N ALA A 122 -11.71 -9.79 24.09
CA ALA A 122 -10.99 -8.82 24.90
C ALA A 122 -9.87 -8.12 24.12
N GLY A 123 -9.61 -6.86 24.48
CA GLY A 123 -8.57 -6.00 23.90
C GLY A 123 -9.07 -4.58 23.67
N SER A 124 -8.16 -3.68 23.35
CA SER A 124 -8.42 -2.26 23.03
C SER A 124 -7.89 -1.88 21.65
N ASP A 125 -7.75 -2.87 20.76
CA ASP A 125 -7.17 -2.76 19.42
C ASP A 125 -8.15 -3.21 18.32
N ILE A 126 -9.44 -3.32 18.63
CA ILE A 126 -10.45 -3.90 17.73
C ILE A 126 -11.13 -2.81 16.90
N ARG A 127 -11.24 -3.10 15.61
CA ARG A 127 -11.97 -2.36 14.58
C ARG A 127 -13.21 -3.14 14.16
N LEU A 128 -14.23 -2.41 13.73
CA LEU A 128 -15.46 -2.95 13.15
C LEU A 128 -15.82 -2.18 11.88
N VAL A 129 -16.03 -2.92 10.80
CA VAL A 129 -16.69 -2.42 9.59
C VAL A 129 -18.02 -3.16 9.46
N ALA A 130 -19.12 -2.44 9.24
CA ALA A 130 -20.43 -3.05 9.08
C ALA A 130 -21.30 -2.31 8.06
N ALA A 131 -21.88 -3.05 7.13
CA ALA A 131 -22.92 -2.63 6.20
C ALA A 131 -24.30 -2.99 6.78
N LEU A 132 -25.23 -2.03 6.80
CA LEU A 132 -26.55 -2.20 7.36
C LEU A 132 -27.56 -1.21 6.76
N PRO A 133 -28.88 -1.42 6.92
CA PRO A 133 -29.88 -0.44 6.53
C PRO A 133 -29.72 0.84 7.34
N ASN A 134 -29.85 1.98 6.68
CA ASN A 134 -29.81 3.27 7.33
C ASN A 134 -30.89 3.37 8.43
N PRO A 135 -30.53 3.70 9.68
CA PRO A 135 -31.46 3.67 10.79
C PRO A 135 -32.63 4.65 10.64
N LEU A 136 -32.46 5.73 9.88
CA LEU A 136 -33.49 6.73 9.65
C LEU A 136 -34.34 6.44 8.40
N ASN A 137 -33.86 5.59 7.50
CA ASN A 137 -34.55 5.21 6.27
C ASN A 137 -34.10 3.83 5.78
N PRO A 138 -34.84 2.74 6.06
CA PRO A 138 -34.45 1.38 5.69
C PRO A 138 -34.34 1.08 4.19
N GLU A 139 -34.79 1.99 3.32
CA GLU A 139 -34.61 1.94 1.86
C GLU A 139 -33.23 2.46 1.41
N ARG A 140 -32.45 3.02 2.35
CA ARG A 140 -31.07 3.45 2.16
C ARG A 140 -30.13 2.53 2.93
N GLU A 141 -28.88 2.47 2.47
CA GLU A 141 -27.83 1.69 3.11
C GLU A 141 -26.81 2.59 3.79
N CYS A 142 -26.16 2.08 4.82
CA CYS A 142 -24.98 2.71 5.39
C CYS A 142 -23.87 1.70 5.65
N ILE A 143 -22.63 2.16 5.55
CA ILE A 143 -21.44 1.45 6.00
C ILE A 143 -20.80 2.28 7.11
N ILE A 144 -20.62 1.66 8.27
CA ILE A 144 -19.92 2.27 9.40
C ILE A 144 -18.49 1.73 9.48
N TYR A 145 -17.55 2.64 9.63
CA TYR A 145 -16.14 2.40 9.88
C TYR A 145 -15.84 2.86 11.29
N THR A 146 -15.85 1.91 12.23
CA THR A 146 -15.76 2.21 13.66
C THR A 146 -14.74 1.35 14.40
N ALA A 147 -14.45 1.73 15.64
CA ALA A 147 -13.49 1.07 16.49
C ALA A 147 -13.73 1.44 17.96
N GLN A 148 -12.98 0.80 18.85
CA GLN A 148 -13.05 1.05 20.30
C GLN A 148 -12.49 2.42 20.70
N ASP A 149 -11.61 3.01 19.88
CA ASP A 149 -10.96 4.30 20.12
C ASP A 149 -10.69 5.01 18.78
N GLU A 150 -10.72 6.35 18.78
CA GLU A 150 -10.52 7.16 17.58
C GLU A 150 -9.14 6.94 16.94
N SER A 151 -8.11 6.67 17.74
CA SER A 151 -6.75 6.38 17.23
C SER A 151 -6.68 5.11 16.39
N LEU A 152 -7.70 4.26 16.48
CA LEU A 152 -7.82 3.05 15.67
C LEU A 152 -8.51 3.30 14.34
N ILE A 153 -9.19 4.43 14.11
CA ILE A 153 -9.91 4.69 12.85
C ILE A 153 -8.99 4.95 11.65
N PRO A 154 -7.89 5.72 11.74
CA PRO A 154 -7.05 6.01 10.57
C PRO A 154 -6.61 4.75 9.80
N GLY A 155 -6.80 4.75 8.48
CA GLY A 155 -6.50 3.62 7.59
C GLY A 155 -7.52 2.47 7.63
N ILE A 156 -8.63 2.60 8.37
CA ILE A 156 -9.68 1.57 8.45
C ILE A 156 -10.41 1.40 7.12
N PHE A 157 -10.44 2.40 6.24
CA PHE A 157 -11.16 2.30 4.97
C PHE A 157 -10.34 1.52 3.94
N PHE A 158 -9.13 2.02 3.72
CA PHE A 158 -8.24 1.57 2.64
C PHE A 158 -7.63 0.20 2.89
N GLY A 159 -7.73 -0.30 4.12
CA GLY A 159 -7.19 -1.61 4.44
C GLY A 159 -8.09 -2.78 4.04
N VAL A 160 -9.34 -2.53 3.68
CA VAL A 160 -10.35 -3.58 3.80
C VAL A 160 -10.86 -4.04 2.42
N GLY A 161 -10.67 -3.22 1.37
CA GLY A 161 -11.20 -3.43 0.01
C GLY A 161 -10.84 -4.75 -0.71
N ALA A 162 -9.77 -5.45 -0.34
CA ALA A 162 -9.44 -6.78 -0.92
C ALA A 162 -9.63 -7.95 0.06
N SER A 163 -10.02 -7.66 1.31
CA SER A 163 -10.04 -8.62 2.43
C SER A 163 -11.41 -8.79 3.07
N HIS A 164 -12.45 -8.08 2.62
CA HIS A 164 -13.83 -8.38 3.01
C HIS A 164 -14.21 -9.71 2.36
N GLY A 165 -14.17 -10.79 3.13
CA GLY A 165 -14.88 -12.01 2.71
C GLY A 165 -16.38 -11.72 2.58
N GLU A 166 -17.13 -12.73 2.15
CA GLU A 166 -18.59 -12.65 2.08
C GLU A 166 -19.18 -12.32 3.47
N GLY A 167 -19.96 -11.24 3.60
CA GLY A 167 -20.57 -10.82 4.86
C GLY A 167 -21.05 -9.36 4.91
N ASP A 168 -21.87 -9.04 5.91
CA ASP A 168 -22.35 -7.70 6.27
C ASP A 168 -21.42 -6.99 7.26
N PHE A 169 -20.60 -7.71 8.04
CA PHE A 169 -19.68 -7.08 9.00
C PHE A 169 -18.35 -7.82 9.12
N LEU A 170 -17.30 -7.08 9.47
CA LEU A 170 -15.97 -7.58 9.77
C LEU A 170 -15.44 -6.93 11.05
N ALA A 171 -15.13 -7.74 12.06
CA ALA A 171 -14.38 -7.33 13.25
C ALA A 171 -12.96 -7.89 13.18
N TYR A 172 -11.96 -7.04 13.43
CA TYR A 172 -10.55 -7.42 13.34
C TYR A 172 -9.64 -6.55 14.22
N ARG A 173 -8.41 -7.01 14.49
CA ARG A 173 -7.42 -6.27 15.29
C ARG A 173 -6.58 -5.33 14.41
N LYS A 174 -6.34 -4.09 14.85
CA LYS A 174 -5.42 -3.13 14.21
C LYS A 174 -3.94 -3.52 14.39
N SER A 175 -3.62 -4.21 15.49
CA SER A 175 -2.24 -4.47 15.92
C SER A 175 -1.40 -5.23 14.90
N ASP A 176 -2.03 -6.02 14.04
CA ASP A 176 -1.34 -6.87 13.08
C ASP A 176 -1.39 -6.41 11.61
N GLY A 177 -2.10 -5.30 11.41
CA GLY A 177 -2.17 -4.53 10.19
C GLY A 177 -3.15 -5.04 9.15
N VAL A 178 -2.93 -4.57 7.94
CA VAL A 178 -3.82 -4.79 6.81
C VAL A 178 -3.34 -6.01 6.01
N TYR A 179 -4.27 -6.75 5.40
CA TYR A 179 -4.03 -7.91 4.53
C TYR A 179 -3.69 -9.25 5.22
N TYR A 180 -4.06 -9.40 6.50
CA TYR A 180 -3.90 -10.68 7.21
C TYR A 180 -5.24 -11.31 7.61
N GLN A 181 -5.49 -12.53 7.12
CA GLN A 181 -6.59 -13.37 7.62
C GLN A 181 -6.41 -13.72 9.11
N GLU A 182 -5.20 -13.56 9.64
CA GLU A 182 -4.85 -13.89 11.03
C GLU A 182 -5.51 -12.97 12.07
N ASP A 183 -6.00 -11.80 11.68
CA ASP A 183 -6.48 -10.76 12.60
C ASP A 183 -7.99 -10.62 12.63
N ARG A 184 -8.66 -11.36 11.73
CA ARG A 184 -10.11 -11.48 11.74
C ARG A 184 -10.52 -12.09 13.08
N LEU A 185 -11.49 -11.46 13.72
CA LEU A 185 -12.14 -11.96 14.92
C LEU A 185 -13.50 -12.56 14.57
N ALA A 186 -14.27 -11.85 13.76
CA ALA A 186 -15.53 -12.31 13.24
C ALA A 186 -15.84 -11.70 11.87
N LEU A 187 -16.47 -12.48 11.00
CA LEU A 187 -17.00 -12.08 9.71
C LEU A 187 -18.35 -12.76 9.56
N GLY A 188 -19.40 -12.00 9.31
CA GLY A 188 -20.73 -12.60 9.23
C GLY A 188 -21.76 -11.72 8.56
N SER A 189 -22.98 -12.24 8.51
CA SER A 189 -24.15 -11.57 7.95
C SER A 189 -25.13 -11.15 9.04
N PHE A 190 -26.06 -10.27 8.69
CA PHE A 190 -27.20 -9.90 9.52
C PHE A 190 -28.50 -10.42 8.90
N ILE A 191 -29.40 -10.94 9.74
CA ILE A 191 -30.76 -11.29 9.38
C ILE A 191 -31.68 -10.15 9.79
N ARG A 192 -32.46 -9.62 8.84
CA ARG A 192 -33.49 -8.62 9.13
C ARG A 192 -34.67 -9.28 9.86
N THR A 193 -35.03 -8.76 11.02
CA THR A 193 -36.21 -9.19 11.78
C THR A 193 -37.10 -8.00 12.13
N PRO A 194 -38.38 -8.22 12.52
CA PRO A 194 -39.24 -7.13 13.00
C PRO A 194 -38.70 -6.39 14.23
N LYS A 195 -37.73 -6.97 14.95
CA LYS A 195 -37.12 -6.39 16.16
C LYS A 195 -35.79 -5.69 15.91
N GLY A 196 -35.22 -5.79 14.70
CA GLY A 196 -33.92 -5.22 14.36
C GLY A 196 -33.09 -6.16 13.49
N LEU A 197 -31.77 -6.10 13.65
CA LEU A 197 -30.86 -7.03 13.01
C LEU A 197 -30.44 -8.10 14.02
N GLU A 198 -30.51 -9.36 13.60
CA GLU A 198 -29.99 -10.51 14.34
C GLU A 198 -28.76 -11.05 13.60
N LEU A 199 -27.90 -11.80 14.30
CA LEU A 199 -26.74 -12.43 13.65
C LEU A 199 -27.21 -13.54 12.72
N GLY A 200 -26.75 -13.49 11.49
CA GLY A 200 -26.83 -14.59 10.54
C GLY A 200 -25.63 -15.53 10.63
N GLU A 201 -25.30 -16.15 9.51
CA GLU A 201 -24.10 -16.97 9.40
C GLU A 201 -22.87 -16.11 9.74
N THR A 202 -22.09 -16.57 10.72
CA THR A 202 -20.94 -15.84 11.24
C THR A 202 -19.79 -16.81 11.46
N HIS A 203 -18.66 -16.49 10.85
CA HIS A 203 -17.39 -17.15 11.06
C HIS A 203 -16.65 -16.44 12.20
N TYR A 204 -16.24 -17.21 13.19
CA TYR A 204 -15.53 -16.72 14.36
C TYR A 204 -14.12 -17.29 14.41
N TRP A 205 -13.15 -16.46 14.77
CA TRP A 205 -11.77 -16.86 14.99
C TRP A 205 -11.35 -16.47 16.41
N SER A 206 -10.76 -17.42 17.14
CA SER A 206 -10.18 -17.14 18.45
C SER A 206 -8.75 -16.64 18.28
N LYS A 207 -8.54 -15.35 18.51
CA LYS A 207 -7.23 -14.69 18.43
C LYS A 207 -6.95 -13.95 19.74
N PRO A 208 -5.90 -14.33 20.49
CA PRO A 208 -5.58 -13.65 21.74
C PRO A 208 -5.20 -12.19 21.46
N PRO A 209 -5.45 -11.27 22.40
CA PRO A 209 -4.96 -9.90 22.27
C PRO A 209 -3.44 -9.87 22.31
N ARG A 210 -2.84 -9.00 21.51
CA ARG A 210 -1.42 -8.67 21.67
C ARG A 210 -1.26 -7.67 22.79
N ALA A 211 -0.56 -8.07 23.84
CA ALA A 211 -0.23 -7.20 24.97
C ALA A 211 0.88 -6.20 24.60
N LEU A 212 0.58 -5.30 23.67
CA LEU A 212 1.51 -4.27 23.23
C LEU A 212 1.63 -3.17 24.29
N ARG A 213 2.87 -2.85 24.66
CA ARG A 213 3.20 -1.63 25.42
C ARG A 213 3.20 -0.45 24.47
N ARG A 214 2.84 0.72 24.98
CA ARG A 214 2.85 1.97 24.21
C ARG A 214 3.80 2.99 24.82
N ILE A 215 4.56 3.67 23.98
CA ILE A 215 5.24 4.92 24.33
C ILE A 215 5.05 5.92 23.20
N THR A 216 5.21 7.21 23.50
CA THR A 216 5.12 8.29 22.52
C THR A 216 6.37 9.16 22.61
N GLU A 217 6.97 9.47 21.47
CA GLU A 217 8.09 10.40 21.32
C GLU A 217 7.79 11.34 20.17
N GLY A 218 7.65 12.64 20.45
CA GLY A 218 7.25 13.63 19.45
C GLY A 218 5.93 13.25 18.78
N HIS A 219 5.95 13.14 17.45
CA HIS A 219 4.80 12.76 16.62
C HIS A 219 4.66 11.26 16.40
N VAL A 220 5.43 10.41 17.09
CA VAL A 220 5.41 8.95 16.89
C VAL A 220 4.93 8.24 18.14
N ALA A 221 3.89 7.42 18.00
CA ALA A 221 3.47 6.45 19.00
C ALA A 221 3.93 5.06 18.55
N ILE A 222 4.69 4.36 19.39
CA ILE A 222 5.14 3.00 19.11
C ILE A 222 4.44 2.02 20.06
N HIS A 223 3.86 0.98 19.47
CA HIS A 223 3.14 -0.12 20.12
C HIS A 223 3.99 -1.39 19.97
N TYR A 224 4.48 -1.95 21.06
CA TYR A 224 5.51 -2.99 21.02
C TYR A 224 5.42 -4.04 22.13
N ASP A 225 5.76 -5.29 21.82
CA ASP A 225 5.94 -6.35 22.83
C ASP A 225 7.41 -6.75 23.01
N SER A 226 8.22 -6.62 21.96
CA SER A 226 9.52 -7.28 21.85
C SER A 226 10.73 -6.40 22.16
N LEU A 227 10.58 -5.07 22.13
CA LEU A 227 11.66 -4.13 22.41
C LEU A 227 11.80 -3.80 23.91
N SER A 228 12.97 -3.32 24.32
CA SER A 228 13.11 -2.60 25.60
C SER A 228 12.53 -1.18 25.48
N PRO A 229 12.12 -0.53 26.59
CA PRO A 229 11.65 0.85 26.53
C PRO A 229 12.68 1.85 25.97
N ALA A 230 13.97 1.58 26.12
CA ALA A 230 15.04 2.41 25.57
C ALA A 230 15.17 2.23 24.05
N GLU A 231 15.13 0.98 23.57
CA GLU A 231 15.12 0.64 22.14
C GLU A 231 13.90 1.25 21.45
N ALA A 232 12.71 1.10 22.04
CA ALA A 232 11.48 1.68 21.50
C ALA A 232 11.54 3.21 21.42
N ARG A 233 12.13 3.89 22.43
CA ARG A 233 12.32 5.36 22.39
C ARG A 233 13.31 5.78 21.33
N SER A 234 14.42 5.05 21.17
CA SER A 234 15.41 5.33 20.12
C SER A 234 14.78 5.18 18.73
N LEU A 235 14.02 4.10 18.50
CA LEU A 235 13.30 3.89 17.25
C LEU A 235 12.23 4.96 17.00
N ALA A 236 11.45 5.34 18.01
CA ALA A 236 10.46 6.40 17.89
C ALA A 236 11.12 7.76 17.56
N ARG A 237 12.28 8.07 18.15
CA ARG A 237 13.08 9.24 17.81
C ARG A 237 13.54 9.21 16.35
N TYR A 238 14.06 8.07 15.89
CA TYR A 238 14.50 7.89 14.51
C TYR A 238 13.36 8.17 13.51
N VAL A 239 12.20 7.53 13.69
CA VAL A 239 11.03 7.72 12.83
C VAL A 239 10.46 9.14 12.95
N ASN A 240 10.48 9.73 14.15
CA ASN A 240 10.07 11.12 14.32
C ASN A 240 10.98 12.06 13.54
N THR A 241 12.30 11.84 13.57
CA THR A 241 13.24 12.63 12.76
C THR A 241 12.99 12.47 11.27
N LEU A 242 12.73 11.25 10.77
CA LEU A 242 12.34 11.03 9.36
C LEU A 242 11.07 11.83 8.99
N ARG A 243 10.02 11.77 9.83
CA ARG A 243 8.79 12.56 9.64
C ARG A 243 9.10 14.05 9.61
N THR A 244 9.88 14.53 10.58
CA THR A 244 10.23 15.94 10.70
C THR A 244 11.06 16.43 9.52
N ILE A 245 11.93 15.60 8.93
CA ILE A 245 12.65 15.96 7.70
C ILE A 245 11.67 16.21 6.55
N ALA A 246 10.66 15.36 6.36
CA ALA A 246 9.64 15.58 5.33
C ALA A 246 8.83 16.87 5.56
N ASP A 247 8.56 17.22 6.81
CA ASP A 247 7.81 18.41 7.20
C ASP A 247 8.66 19.70 7.07
N GLU A 248 9.84 19.72 7.71
CA GLU A 248 10.69 20.91 7.81
C GLU A 248 11.55 21.17 6.56
N GLU A 249 12.21 20.13 6.04
CA GLU A 249 13.14 20.28 4.90
C GLU A 249 12.42 20.26 3.56
N TYR A 250 11.23 19.67 3.53
CA TYR A 250 10.42 19.51 2.32
C TYR A 250 9.13 20.31 2.34
N GLY A 251 8.70 20.88 3.47
CA GLY A 251 7.45 21.64 3.53
C GLY A 251 6.22 20.80 3.17
N ILE A 252 6.29 19.47 3.34
CA ILE A 252 5.19 18.55 3.02
C ILE A 252 4.47 18.20 4.33
N PRO A 253 3.19 18.60 4.51
CA PRO A 253 2.47 18.39 5.78
C PRO A 253 2.36 16.91 6.17
N MET A 254 3.10 16.48 7.19
CA MET A 254 3.03 15.08 7.64
C MET A 254 1.87 14.83 8.60
N PRO A 255 1.40 13.58 8.75
CA PRO A 255 0.38 13.25 9.74
C PRO A 255 0.73 13.79 11.13
N PRO A 256 -0.28 14.26 11.89
CA PRO A 256 -0.05 14.82 13.23
C PRO A 256 0.53 13.76 14.18
N ARG A 257 0.22 12.48 13.93
CA ARG A 257 0.80 11.32 14.60
C ARG A 257 1.07 10.22 13.60
N LEU A 258 2.21 9.53 13.74
CA LEU A 258 2.48 8.23 13.14
C LEU A 258 2.36 7.14 14.21
N ASP A 259 1.65 6.06 13.89
CA ASP A 259 1.48 4.90 14.76
C ASP A 259 2.34 3.74 14.24
N LEU A 260 3.27 3.25 15.04
CA LEU A 260 4.20 2.18 14.69
C LEU A 260 3.91 0.94 15.53
N TYR A 261 3.38 -0.10 14.90
CA TYR A 261 3.18 -1.41 15.53
C TYR A 261 4.39 -2.30 15.25
N ILE A 262 5.17 -2.64 16.28
CA ILE A 262 6.35 -3.50 16.16
C ILE A 262 6.32 -4.67 17.12
N TYR A 263 6.33 -5.88 16.58
CA TYR A 263 6.20 -7.07 17.39
C TYR A 263 6.85 -8.27 16.72
N TYR A 264 7.12 -9.29 17.53
CA TYR A 264 7.72 -10.52 17.05
C TYR A 264 6.65 -11.43 16.44
N ALA A 265 6.88 -11.81 15.19
CA ALA A 265 6.00 -12.65 14.39
C ALA A 265 6.87 -13.60 13.53
N PRO A 266 7.34 -14.72 14.11
CA PRO A 266 8.24 -15.66 13.42
C PRO A 266 7.54 -16.54 12.40
N THR A 267 6.25 -16.33 12.13
CA THR A 267 5.46 -17.18 11.26
C THR A 267 5.91 -17.06 9.79
N PRO A 268 6.24 -18.20 9.14
CA PRO A 268 6.79 -18.21 7.78
C PRO A 268 5.79 -17.79 6.70
N GLU A 269 4.50 -17.69 7.01
CA GLU A 269 3.46 -17.22 6.08
C GLU A 269 3.55 -15.71 5.79
N THR A 270 4.44 -14.96 6.45
CA THR A 270 4.62 -13.53 6.18
C THR A 270 5.53 -13.28 4.98
N ARG A 271 5.00 -12.59 3.95
CA ARG A 271 5.78 -12.14 2.78
C ARG A 271 6.45 -10.78 3.03
N ILE A 272 5.83 -9.88 3.79
CA ILE A 272 6.34 -8.51 4.06
C ILE A 272 6.65 -8.32 5.56
N SER A 273 7.79 -7.69 5.90
CA SER A 273 8.26 -7.50 7.29
C SER A 273 8.03 -6.09 7.83
N ILE A 274 8.00 -5.08 6.96
CA ILE A 274 7.77 -3.67 7.28
C ILE A 274 6.84 -3.14 6.18
N PHE A 275 5.73 -2.50 6.55
CA PHE A 275 4.84 -1.85 5.59
C PHE A 275 4.03 -0.73 6.22
N THR A 276 3.59 0.21 5.42
CA THR A 276 2.67 1.31 5.79
C THR A 276 1.35 1.23 5.04
N ASP A 277 0.30 1.80 5.64
CA ASP A 277 -0.95 2.12 4.94
C ASP A 277 -0.84 3.38 4.05
N ALA A 278 0.35 4.02 4.06
CA ALA A 278 0.65 5.27 3.39
C ALA A 278 -0.25 6.44 3.83
N TRP A 279 -0.84 6.31 5.02
CA TRP A 279 -1.57 7.36 5.70
C TRP A 279 -0.78 7.76 6.95
N ASN A 280 -0.82 6.93 7.99
CA ASN A 280 -0.17 7.25 9.26
C ASN A 280 0.26 6.04 10.09
N THR A 281 0.05 4.81 9.61
CA THR A 281 0.36 3.61 10.38
C THR A 281 1.43 2.78 9.70
N PHE A 282 2.33 2.24 10.50
CA PHE A 282 3.42 1.34 10.14
C PHE A 282 3.24 0.03 10.90
N TRP A 283 3.47 -1.09 10.23
CA TRP A 283 3.51 -2.40 10.85
C TRP A 283 4.87 -3.06 10.58
N VAL A 284 5.46 -3.57 11.65
CA VAL A 284 6.78 -4.19 11.67
C VAL A 284 6.67 -5.55 12.33
N LYS A 285 6.68 -6.57 11.48
CA LYS A 285 6.65 -7.99 11.84
C LYS A 285 8.08 -8.51 11.88
N MET A 286 8.67 -8.54 13.07
CA MET A 286 10.02 -9.08 13.25
C MET A 286 9.99 -10.59 13.12
N ARG A 287 10.62 -11.13 12.07
CA ARG A 287 10.73 -12.58 11.83
C ARG A 287 11.93 -13.22 12.50
N THR A 288 12.89 -12.40 12.89
CA THR A 288 14.12 -12.79 13.56
C THR A 288 14.12 -12.18 14.96
N PRO A 289 14.90 -12.73 15.90
CA PRO A 289 15.12 -12.09 17.20
C PRO A 289 15.50 -10.62 17.02
N LYS A 290 15.09 -9.77 17.97
CA LYS A 290 15.22 -8.32 17.87
C LYS A 290 16.68 -7.88 17.65
N GLU A 291 17.65 -8.61 18.20
CA GLU A 291 19.08 -8.33 18.06
C GLU A 291 19.51 -8.44 16.60
N GLU A 292 19.08 -9.49 15.91
CA GLU A 292 19.35 -9.69 14.49
C GLU A 292 18.57 -8.70 13.62
N PHE A 293 17.33 -8.39 13.99
CA PHE A 293 16.51 -7.41 13.28
C PHE A 293 17.15 -6.01 13.33
N LEU A 294 17.50 -5.54 14.53
CA LEU A 294 18.08 -4.20 14.72
C LEU A 294 19.48 -4.08 14.12
N ALA A 295 20.25 -5.17 14.04
CA ALA A 295 21.59 -5.17 13.47
C ALA A 295 21.62 -5.06 11.93
N LYS A 296 20.52 -5.32 11.22
CA LYS A 296 20.47 -5.29 9.75
C LYS A 296 20.49 -3.84 9.24
N PRO A 297 21.47 -3.42 8.41
CA PRO A 297 21.52 -2.06 7.86
C PRO A 297 20.32 -1.68 7.01
N MET A 298 19.61 -2.67 6.46
CA MET A 298 18.39 -2.44 5.69
C MET A 298 17.18 -2.07 6.55
N VAL A 299 17.17 -2.36 7.84
CA VAL A 299 16.01 -2.05 8.68
C VAL A 299 15.79 -0.54 8.84
N PRO A 300 16.78 0.29 9.25
CA PRO A 300 16.62 1.75 9.28
C PRO A 300 16.14 2.32 7.94
N VAL A 301 16.70 1.79 6.85
CA VAL A 301 16.43 2.21 5.47
C VAL A 301 15.00 1.87 5.05
N ALA A 302 14.46 0.73 5.48
CA ALA A 302 13.07 0.38 5.26
C ALA A 302 12.11 1.34 6.00
N PHE A 303 12.44 1.81 7.20
CA PHE A 303 11.64 2.87 7.84
C PHE A 303 11.65 4.17 7.03
N ALA A 304 12.79 4.56 6.49
CA ALA A 304 12.88 5.71 5.59
C ALA A 304 12.05 5.49 4.30
N HIS A 305 12.02 4.26 3.77
CA HIS A 305 11.16 3.89 2.64
C HIS A 305 9.67 4.13 2.96
N GLU A 306 9.19 3.58 4.08
CA GLU A 306 7.80 3.71 4.47
C GLU A 306 7.40 5.17 4.76
N VAL A 307 8.30 5.99 5.33
CA VAL A 307 8.06 7.44 5.47
C VAL A 307 8.00 8.10 4.09
N ALA A 308 8.89 7.73 3.15
CA ALA A 308 8.84 8.24 1.79
C ALA A 308 7.54 7.85 1.06
N ARG A 309 6.95 6.71 1.38
CA ARG A 309 5.61 6.33 0.88
C ARG A 309 4.51 7.24 1.40
N ILE A 310 4.54 7.69 2.65
CA ILE A 310 3.57 8.68 3.16
C ILE A 310 3.68 10.02 2.41
N VAL A 311 4.90 10.38 2.00
CA VAL A 311 5.17 11.61 1.25
C VAL A 311 4.75 11.49 -0.22
N PHE A 312 5.05 10.37 -0.86
CA PHE A 312 4.92 10.17 -2.30
C PHE A 312 4.06 8.97 -2.67
N GLN A 313 2.96 8.65 -1.97
CA GLN A 313 2.20 7.44 -2.31
C GLN A 313 1.62 7.54 -3.74
N PRO A 314 2.10 6.71 -4.69
CA PRO A 314 1.63 6.76 -6.06
C PRO A 314 0.27 6.11 -6.18
N VAL A 315 -0.53 6.65 -7.07
CA VAL A 315 -1.63 5.92 -7.71
C VAL A 315 -1.50 5.98 -9.22
N ASN A 316 -2.02 4.95 -9.86
CA ASN A 316 -2.29 4.95 -11.27
C ASN A 316 -3.82 4.98 -11.46
N SER A 317 -4.32 6.14 -11.87
CA SER A 317 -5.76 6.41 -11.99
C SER A 317 -6.40 5.69 -13.17
N ASP A 318 -5.62 5.20 -14.13
CA ASP A 318 -6.12 4.46 -15.28
C ASP A 318 -5.98 2.94 -15.00
N PRO A 319 -7.10 2.21 -14.81
CA PRO A 319 -7.10 0.78 -14.54
C PRO A 319 -6.50 -0.07 -15.67
N GLU A 320 -6.61 0.36 -16.93
CA GLU A 320 -6.04 -0.33 -18.09
C GLU A 320 -4.52 -0.16 -18.15
N LYS A 321 -4.03 0.98 -17.65
CA LYS A 321 -2.59 1.22 -17.49
C LYS A 321 -2.00 0.57 -16.24
N ARG A 322 -2.77 -0.08 -15.37
CA ARG A 322 -2.25 -0.91 -14.26
C ARG A 322 -1.60 -2.18 -14.81
N GLY A 323 -0.73 -2.08 -15.80
CA GLY A 323 0.07 -3.19 -16.30
C GLY A 323 1.19 -3.60 -15.31
N PRO A 324 1.98 -4.63 -15.63
CA PRO A 324 3.04 -5.19 -14.78
C PRO A 324 4.12 -4.18 -14.33
N ASN A 325 4.22 -3.02 -14.99
CA ASN A 325 5.20 -1.97 -14.72
C ASN A 325 4.72 -0.92 -13.69
N ARG A 326 3.46 -1.00 -13.24
CA ARG A 326 2.81 0.11 -12.51
C ARG A 326 2.07 -0.30 -11.23
N TYR A 327 2.16 -1.57 -10.84
CA TYR A 327 1.50 -2.09 -9.62
C TYR A 327 2.26 -1.79 -8.32
N TYR A 328 3.52 -1.36 -8.40
CA TYR A 328 4.38 -1.11 -7.24
C TYR A 328 5.36 0.02 -7.58
N ASN A 329 4.85 1.25 -7.75
CA ASN A 329 5.64 2.43 -8.08
C ASN A 329 6.48 2.91 -6.87
N ASP A 330 7.18 2.00 -6.18
CA ASP A 330 7.99 2.29 -5.00
C ASP A 330 9.26 3.12 -5.34
N ASP A 331 9.60 3.23 -6.63
CA ASP A 331 10.90 3.70 -7.11
C ASP A 331 11.14 5.19 -6.89
N TRP A 332 10.11 6.01 -7.03
CA TRP A 332 10.24 7.43 -6.71
C TRP A 332 10.34 7.69 -5.20
N SER A 333 9.90 6.74 -4.36
CA SER A 333 10.20 6.76 -2.92
C SER A 333 11.69 6.50 -2.69
N HIS A 334 12.39 5.76 -3.56
CA HIS A 334 13.85 5.59 -3.47
C HIS A 334 14.61 6.92 -3.63
N TYR A 335 14.12 7.84 -4.46
CA TYR A 335 14.72 9.18 -4.56
C TYR A 335 14.71 9.83 -3.18
N PHE A 336 13.53 10.01 -2.59
CA PHE A 336 13.42 10.69 -1.32
C PHE A 336 14.10 9.92 -0.18
N GLN A 337 13.98 8.60 -0.17
CA GLN A 337 14.61 7.71 0.80
C GLN A 337 16.13 7.83 0.78
N TYR A 338 16.78 7.62 -0.37
CA TYR A 338 18.23 7.50 -0.46
C TYR A 338 18.95 8.85 -0.60
N THR A 339 18.32 9.84 -1.25
CA THR A 339 18.99 11.14 -1.49
C THR A 339 18.63 12.20 -0.46
N VAL A 340 17.56 12.01 0.32
CA VAL A 340 17.12 12.98 1.32
C VAL A 340 17.08 12.35 2.72
N LEU A 341 16.17 11.40 2.95
CA LEU A 341 15.88 10.89 4.29
C LEU A 341 17.08 10.21 4.96
N VAL A 342 17.72 9.24 4.30
CA VAL A 342 18.85 8.49 4.87
C VAL A 342 20.05 9.39 5.19
N PRO A 343 20.52 10.27 4.28
CA PRO A 343 21.59 11.20 4.58
C PRO A 343 21.24 12.17 5.72
N GLU A 344 20.02 12.71 5.71
CA GLU A 344 19.61 13.77 6.63
C GLU A 344 19.32 13.24 8.04
N VAL A 345 18.71 12.06 8.18
CA VAL A 345 18.50 11.45 9.49
C VAL A 345 19.84 11.13 10.16
N TYR A 346 20.82 10.64 9.40
CA TYR A 346 22.17 10.41 9.91
C TYR A 346 22.86 11.73 10.26
N ARG A 347 22.74 12.77 9.43
CA ARG A 347 23.27 14.11 9.75
C ARG A 347 22.73 14.65 11.07
N ARG A 348 21.45 14.41 11.37
CA ARG A 348 20.77 14.91 12.58
C ARG A 348 21.06 14.06 13.82
N LEU A 349 21.15 12.73 13.69
CA LEU A 349 21.21 11.82 14.83
C LEU A 349 22.58 11.15 15.04
N GLY A 350 23.42 11.06 14.00
CA GLY A 350 24.70 10.36 14.03
C GLY A 350 24.57 8.86 14.30
N ASP A 351 25.65 8.26 14.82
CA ASP A 351 25.75 6.82 15.09
C ASP A 351 24.79 6.35 16.22
N GLU A 352 24.40 7.26 17.12
CA GLU A 352 23.46 7.00 18.22
C GLU A 352 21.98 7.10 17.79
N GLY A 353 21.73 7.41 16.51
CA GLY A 353 20.39 7.59 15.97
C GLY A 353 19.57 6.32 15.83
N TRP A 354 20.20 5.15 15.93
CA TRP A 354 19.56 3.83 15.85
C TRP A 354 19.77 3.07 17.17
N PRO A 355 18.89 2.12 17.57
CA PRO A 355 19.01 1.42 18.85
C PRO A 355 20.32 0.63 19.05
N VAL A 356 21.01 0.28 17.96
CA VAL A 356 22.30 -0.43 17.97
C VAL A 356 23.23 0.19 16.91
N PRO A 357 24.57 0.05 17.01
CA PRO A 357 25.48 0.52 15.97
C PRO A 357 25.10 -0.04 14.59
N ASN A 358 25.03 0.84 13.59
CA ASN A 358 24.56 0.51 12.26
C ASN A 358 25.11 1.48 11.22
N ASP A 359 25.60 0.98 10.08
CA ASP A 359 26.27 1.73 9.01
C ASP A 359 25.35 2.03 7.81
N TYR A 360 24.03 1.99 8.01
CA TYR A 360 23.03 2.18 6.95
C TYR A 360 23.29 3.39 6.05
N HIS A 361 23.75 4.52 6.60
CA HIS A 361 23.98 5.75 5.85
C HIS A 361 25.13 5.62 4.83
N ALA A 362 26.16 4.83 5.16
CA ALA A 362 27.29 4.59 4.28
C ALA A 362 26.90 3.64 3.13
N LEU A 363 26.01 2.68 3.40
CA LEU A 363 25.59 1.66 2.45
C LEU A 363 24.40 2.10 1.57
N TRP A 364 23.53 3.00 2.06
CA TRP A 364 22.21 3.28 1.47
C TRP A 364 21.91 4.78 1.27
N GLY A 365 22.96 5.60 1.10
CA GLY A 365 22.84 7.04 0.82
C GLY A 365 22.73 7.40 -0.68
N ALA A 366 23.05 8.65 -1.02
CA ALA A 366 22.90 9.18 -2.39
C ALA A 366 23.79 8.48 -3.44
N GLU A 367 24.94 7.93 -3.02
CA GLU A 367 25.78 7.10 -3.90
C GLU A 367 25.07 5.81 -4.26
N ARG A 368 24.41 5.16 -3.29
CA ARG A 368 23.59 3.97 -3.52
C ARG A 368 22.49 4.23 -4.54
N PHE A 369 21.82 5.40 -4.47
CA PHE A 369 20.87 5.80 -5.50
C PHE A 369 21.53 5.90 -6.88
N ALA A 370 22.65 6.62 -7.00
CA ALA A 370 23.31 6.83 -8.29
C ALA A 370 23.68 5.50 -8.96
N ASN A 371 24.22 4.61 -8.15
CA ASN A 371 24.49 3.23 -8.44
C ASN A 371 23.20 2.52 -8.92
N LEU A 372 22.18 2.44 -8.07
CA LEU A 372 20.92 1.75 -8.37
C LEU A 372 20.23 2.25 -9.65
N TYR A 373 20.40 3.51 -10.02
CA TYR A 373 19.77 4.09 -11.21
C TYR A 373 20.71 4.25 -12.41
N GLN A 374 21.95 3.75 -12.33
CA GLN A 374 22.88 3.76 -13.46
C GLN A 374 22.27 3.05 -14.68
N GLY A 375 22.30 3.72 -15.84
CA GLY A 375 21.69 3.23 -17.08
C GLY A 375 20.15 3.27 -17.09
N ALA A 376 19.55 3.99 -16.14
CA ALA A 376 18.11 4.21 -16.01
C ALA A 376 17.79 5.71 -15.78
N ASP A 377 18.51 6.58 -16.48
CA ASP A 377 18.41 8.05 -16.35
C ASP A 377 17.06 8.61 -16.83
N ASP A 378 16.32 7.83 -17.62
CA ASP A 378 15.00 8.16 -18.16
C ASP A 378 13.82 7.75 -17.26
N THR A 379 14.10 7.38 -16.01
CA THR A 379 13.07 7.03 -15.01
C THR A 379 12.65 8.25 -14.20
N TYR A 380 11.43 8.21 -13.65
CA TYR A 380 10.92 9.30 -12.80
C TYR A 380 11.78 9.55 -11.56
N ALA A 381 12.30 8.51 -10.89
CA ALA A 381 13.20 8.70 -9.75
C ALA A 381 14.49 9.43 -10.16
N SER A 382 15.12 9.04 -11.27
CA SER A 382 16.31 9.71 -11.81
C SER A 382 16.03 11.16 -12.16
N LEU A 383 14.88 11.43 -12.80
CA LEU A 383 14.48 12.79 -13.13
C LEU A 383 14.13 13.63 -11.91
N MET A 384 13.46 13.09 -10.89
CA MET A 384 13.22 13.80 -9.63
C MET A 384 14.54 14.19 -8.96
N ARG A 385 15.52 13.28 -8.93
CA ARG A 385 16.87 13.60 -8.43
C ARG A 385 17.55 14.68 -9.26
N ARG A 386 17.41 14.64 -10.59
CA ARG A 386 17.97 15.67 -11.47
C ARG A 386 17.31 17.02 -11.22
N ILE A 387 15.98 17.04 -11.07
CA ILE A 387 15.20 18.24 -10.79
C ILE A 387 15.61 18.87 -9.45
N ASP A 388 15.74 18.07 -8.39
CA ASP A 388 16.24 18.52 -7.08
C ASP A 388 17.61 19.20 -7.21
N ARG A 389 18.54 18.58 -7.93
CA ARG A 389 19.91 19.09 -8.09
C ARG A 389 20.01 20.35 -8.95
N GLU A 390 19.20 20.45 -10.00
CA GLU A 390 19.29 21.53 -10.99
C GLU A 390 18.37 22.72 -10.68
N PHE A 391 17.20 22.46 -10.10
CA PHE A 391 16.14 23.46 -9.91
C PHE A 391 15.76 23.66 -8.43
N GLY A 392 16.22 22.78 -7.53
CA GLY A 392 15.91 22.82 -6.11
C GLY A 392 14.70 21.97 -5.73
N ARG A 393 14.78 21.33 -4.55
CA ARG A 393 13.71 20.50 -3.98
C ARG A 393 12.40 21.25 -3.74
N GLU A 394 12.45 22.58 -3.60
CA GLU A 394 11.28 23.42 -3.38
C GLU A 394 10.29 23.30 -4.54
N VAL A 395 10.78 23.06 -5.76
CA VAL A 395 9.93 22.81 -6.95
C VAL A 395 9.13 21.51 -6.78
N ILE A 396 9.76 20.46 -6.23
CA ILE A 396 9.11 19.18 -5.95
C ILE A 396 8.08 19.35 -4.83
N SER A 397 8.48 19.98 -3.72
CA SER A 397 7.59 20.31 -2.60
C SER A 397 6.34 21.08 -3.03
N ALA A 398 6.52 22.17 -3.78
CA ALA A 398 5.42 22.99 -4.26
C ALA A 398 4.48 22.20 -5.17
N THR A 399 5.04 21.33 -6.02
CA THR A 399 4.25 20.45 -6.89
C THR A 399 3.45 19.43 -6.08
N VAL A 400 4.07 18.74 -5.11
CA VAL A 400 3.35 17.79 -4.24
C VAL A 400 2.20 18.49 -3.52
N ASN A 401 2.47 19.64 -2.89
CA ASN A 401 1.47 20.39 -2.15
C ASN A 401 0.31 20.86 -3.03
N ARG A 402 0.59 21.26 -4.29
CA ARG A 402 -0.44 21.63 -5.28
C ARG A 402 -1.30 20.43 -5.67
N GLU A 403 -0.69 19.30 -6.04
CA GLU A 403 -1.43 18.16 -6.59
C GLU A 403 -2.20 17.38 -5.52
N THR A 404 -1.80 17.44 -4.25
CA THR A 404 -2.41 16.62 -3.18
C THR A 404 -3.30 17.41 -2.23
N ALA A 405 -3.63 18.66 -2.55
CA ALA A 405 -4.52 19.54 -1.79
C ALA A 405 -4.22 19.62 -0.27
N HIS A 406 -2.93 19.65 0.10
CA HIS A 406 -2.46 19.65 1.50
C HIS A 406 -2.96 18.48 2.38
N GLY A 407 -3.49 17.42 1.77
CA GLY A 407 -3.97 16.23 2.46
C GLY A 407 -2.84 15.34 2.98
N VAL A 408 -3.16 14.54 3.99
CA VAL A 408 -2.20 13.72 4.72
C VAL A 408 -1.95 12.35 4.07
N ARG A 409 -2.93 11.82 3.33
CA ARG A 409 -2.75 10.73 2.35
C ARG A 409 -2.88 11.30 0.97
N ARG A 410 -1.79 11.11 0.24
CA ARG A 410 -1.55 11.69 -1.05
C ARG A 410 -1.72 10.58 -2.05
N LEU A 411 -2.81 10.59 -2.79
CA LEU A 411 -2.89 9.77 -3.99
C LEU A 411 -2.39 10.64 -5.12
N ILE A 412 -1.14 10.42 -5.52
CA ILE A 412 -0.51 11.19 -6.58
C ILE A 412 -0.64 10.41 -7.88
N GLU A 413 -1.39 10.93 -8.84
CA GLU A 413 -1.38 10.40 -10.20
C GLU A 413 -0.02 10.70 -10.83
N ILE A 414 0.76 9.64 -11.04
CA ILE A 414 2.21 9.77 -11.28
C ILE A 414 2.55 10.47 -12.59
N GLU A 415 1.83 10.22 -13.68
CA GLU A 415 2.15 10.83 -14.99
C GLU A 415 1.80 12.32 -15.01
N GLY A 416 0.63 12.66 -14.47
CA GLY A 416 0.16 14.03 -14.26
C GLY A 416 1.10 14.80 -13.36
N PHE A 417 1.43 14.25 -12.19
CA PHE A 417 2.40 14.86 -11.28
C PHE A 417 3.73 15.12 -11.95
N MET A 418 4.31 14.14 -12.64
CA MET A 418 5.61 14.31 -13.28
C MET A 418 5.56 15.38 -14.37
N ARG A 419 4.50 15.42 -15.18
CA ARG A 419 4.28 16.48 -16.18
C ARG A 419 4.26 17.86 -15.52
N THR A 420 3.44 18.00 -14.49
CA THR A 420 3.26 19.23 -13.73
C THR A 420 4.54 19.66 -13.01
N LEU A 421 5.36 18.69 -12.57
CA LEU A 421 6.70 18.90 -12.03
C LEU A 421 7.68 19.40 -13.11
N GLY A 422 7.67 18.79 -14.29
CA GLY A 422 8.48 19.20 -15.44
C GLY A 422 8.13 20.60 -15.92
N GLU A 423 6.85 20.97 -15.95
CA GLU A 423 6.40 22.33 -16.25
C GLU A 423 6.88 23.34 -15.19
N ALA A 424 6.89 22.95 -13.92
CA ALA A 424 7.31 23.81 -12.82
C ALA A 424 8.80 24.16 -12.85
N THR A 425 9.64 23.42 -13.59
CA THR A 425 11.05 23.79 -13.76
C THR A 425 11.25 24.97 -14.73
N GLY A 426 10.27 25.22 -15.61
CA GLY A 426 10.39 26.23 -16.67
C GLY A 426 11.43 25.89 -17.75
N ASP A 427 12.01 24.69 -17.74
CA ASP A 427 13.07 24.26 -18.66
C ASP A 427 12.54 23.35 -19.78
N PRO A 428 12.62 23.76 -21.06
CA PRO A 428 12.10 22.97 -22.17
C PRO A 428 12.75 21.59 -22.35
N GLU A 429 14.02 21.43 -21.99
CA GLU A 429 14.70 20.13 -22.06
C GLU A 429 14.13 19.19 -21.00
N MET A 430 14.00 19.66 -19.76
CA MET A 430 13.44 18.90 -18.65
C MET A 430 11.99 18.49 -18.94
N MET A 431 11.17 19.40 -19.46
CA MET A 431 9.80 19.09 -19.90
C MET A 431 9.79 17.97 -20.96
N ARG A 432 10.71 18.01 -21.93
CA ARG A 432 10.84 16.96 -22.96
C ARG A 432 11.29 15.63 -22.36
N LEU A 433 12.23 15.65 -21.42
CA LEU A 433 12.72 14.45 -20.75
C LEU A 433 11.64 13.80 -19.89
N VAL A 434 10.92 14.58 -19.09
CA VAL A 434 9.77 14.13 -18.30
C VAL A 434 8.70 13.52 -19.19
N ALA A 435 8.35 14.17 -20.31
CA ALA A 435 7.35 13.66 -21.24
C ALA A 435 7.76 12.33 -21.92
N ALA A 436 9.07 12.09 -22.07
CA ALA A 436 9.61 10.85 -22.62
C ALA A 436 9.90 9.78 -21.56
N ALA A 437 9.87 10.14 -20.28
CA ALA A 437 10.22 9.26 -19.18
C ALA A 437 9.10 8.30 -18.82
N VAL A 438 9.46 7.28 -18.05
CA VAL A 438 8.59 6.15 -17.73
C VAL A 438 8.62 5.79 -16.24
N PRO A 439 7.48 5.39 -15.65
CA PRO A 439 7.46 4.78 -14.33
C PRO A 439 8.13 3.40 -14.44
N THR A 440 9.19 3.13 -13.67
CA THR A 440 9.88 1.84 -13.74
C THR A 440 10.26 1.34 -12.36
N SER A 441 9.67 0.20 -12.00
CA SER A 441 10.18 -0.70 -10.96
C SER A 441 11.41 -1.43 -11.46
N LEU A 442 12.58 -1.04 -10.99
CA LEU A 442 13.83 -1.51 -11.59
C LEU A 442 14.08 -3.00 -11.29
N GLU A 443 14.12 -3.44 -10.04
CA GLU A 443 14.65 -4.79 -9.75
C GLU A 443 13.65 -5.79 -9.17
N SER A 444 12.82 -5.40 -8.19
CA SER A 444 11.87 -6.33 -7.53
C SER A 444 10.78 -6.86 -8.48
N SER A 445 10.35 -6.01 -9.41
CA SER A 445 9.45 -6.40 -10.50
C SER A 445 10.15 -7.17 -11.60
N LEU A 446 11.42 -6.88 -11.89
CA LEU A 446 12.16 -7.66 -12.88
C LEU A 446 12.33 -9.10 -12.42
N ASN A 447 12.74 -9.33 -11.16
CA ASN A 447 13.00 -10.66 -10.63
C ASN A 447 11.80 -11.61 -10.81
N ARG A 448 10.58 -11.14 -10.48
CA ARG A 448 9.33 -11.90 -10.68
C ARG A 448 9.02 -12.19 -12.16
N ARG A 449 9.53 -11.38 -13.08
CA ARG A 449 9.21 -11.45 -14.52
C ARG A 449 10.24 -12.25 -15.32
N ILE A 450 11.45 -12.40 -14.78
CA ILE A 450 12.49 -13.28 -15.32
C ILE A 450 12.42 -14.69 -14.75
N GLU A 451 11.70 -14.92 -13.65
CA GLU A 451 11.51 -16.25 -13.06
C GLU A 451 11.11 -17.33 -14.09
N PRO A 452 10.21 -17.08 -15.06
CA PRO A 452 9.88 -18.07 -16.09
C PRO A 452 11.02 -18.41 -17.06
N LEU A 453 12.04 -17.56 -17.17
CA LEU A 453 13.27 -17.87 -17.93
C LEU A 453 14.11 -18.93 -17.21
N GLY A 454 13.96 -19.03 -15.88
CA GLY A 454 14.57 -20.05 -15.03
C GLY A 454 16.01 -19.80 -14.62
N PHE A 455 16.50 -18.56 -14.72
CA PHE A 455 17.69 -18.12 -14.00
C PHE A 455 17.28 -17.15 -12.88
N HIS A 456 17.97 -17.22 -11.75
CA HIS A 456 17.72 -16.40 -10.56
C HIS A 456 18.97 -15.55 -10.28
N PRO A 457 18.86 -14.21 -10.20
CA PRO A 457 20.00 -13.34 -9.91
C PRO A 457 20.43 -13.39 -8.45
N ARG A 458 21.72 -13.16 -8.20
CA ARG A 458 22.21 -12.71 -6.90
C ARG A 458 21.70 -11.31 -6.65
N LEU A 459 20.69 -11.22 -5.80
CA LEU A 459 20.02 -9.97 -5.51
C LEU A 459 21.01 -8.91 -4.99
N GLU A 460 21.87 -9.24 -4.04
CA GLU A 460 22.88 -8.31 -3.53
C GLU A 460 23.78 -7.78 -4.65
N GLU A 461 24.30 -8.63 -5.54
CA GLU A 461 25.16 -8.13 -6.64
C GLU A 461 24.40 -7.25 -7.63
N MET A 462 23.16 -7.61 -7.93
CA MET A 462 22.25 -6.84 -8.78
C MET A 462 21.92 -5.46 -8.15
N PHE A 463 21.76 -5.42 -6.82
CA PHE A 463 21.41 -4.21 -6.08
C PHE A 463 22.64 -3.34 -5.72
N ASP A 464 23.80 -3.95 -5.48
CA ASP A 464 24.97 -3.31 -4.83
C ASP A 464 26.08 -2.95 -5.83
N SER A 465 26.30 -3.80 -6.83
CA SER A 465 27.46 -3.71 -7.73
C SER A 465 27.11 -3.50 -9.21
N HIS A 466 25.81 -3.32 -9.53
CA HIS A 466 25.30 -3.15 -10.91
C HIS A 466 25.65 -4.32 -11.81
N THR A 467 25.96 -5.47 -11.21
CA THR A 467 26.27 -6.68 -11.95
C THR A 467 25.10 -7.65 -11.85
N PHE A 468 24.70 -8.17 -13.00
CA PHE A 468 23.63 -9.15 -13.05
C PHE A 468 24.27 -10.54 -13.05
N VAL A 469 24.61 -11.05 -11.87
CA VAL A 469 25.21 -12.39 -11.73
C VAL A 469 24.15 -13.41 -11.38
N ILE A 470 24.16 -14.55 -12.08
CA ILE A 470 23.24 -15.65 -11.82
C ILE A 470 23.64 -16.35 -10.52
N ASP A 471 22.72 -16.43 -9.57
CA ASP A 471 22.84 -17.23 -8.37
C ASP A 471 22.59 -18.71 -8.65
N SER A 472 21.48 -19.01 -9.34
CA SER A 472 21.07 -20.37 -9.64
C SER A 472 20.26 -20.46 -10.93
N VAL A 473 20.20 -21.67 -11.50
CA VAL A 473 19.42 -21.98 -12.72
C VAL A 473 18.55 -23.19 -12.44
N THR A 474 17.26 -23.08 -12.77
CA THR A 474 16.29 -24.15 -12.62
C THR A 474 16.49 -25.20 -13.71
N VAL A 475 16.69 -26.46 -13.32
CA VAL A 475 16.86 -27.59 -14.26
C VAL A 475 15.65 -27.72 -15.18
N GLY A 476 15.89 -27.91 -16.48
CA GLY A 476 14.86 -28.02 -17.51
C GLY A 476 14.22 -26.70 -17.94
N SER A 477 14.72 -25.56 -17.45
CA SER A 477 14.25 -24.24 -17.86
C SER A 477 14.82 -23.78 -19.21
N PRO A 478 14.28 -22.70 -19.81
CA PRO A 478 14.92 -22.06 -20.96
C PRO A 478 16.39 -21.69 -20.71
N ALA A 479 16.71 -21.16 -19.53
CA ALA A 479 18.08 -20.81 -19.15
C ALA A 479 19.01 -22.02 -19.09
N ASP A 480 18.55 -23.13 -18.52
CA ASP A 480 19.29 -24.40 -18.48
C ASP A 480 19.54 -24.95 -19.89
N THR A 481 18.54 -24.86 -20.76
CA THR A 481 18.64 -25.27 -22.17
C THR A 481 19.69 -24.44 -22.93
N LEU A 482 19.82 -23.14 -22.61
CA LEU A 482 20.87 -22.28 -23.15
C LEU A 482 22.25 -22.56 -22.52
N GLY A 483 22.31 -23.35 -21.45
CA GLY A 483 23.54 -23.71 -20.75
C GLY A 483 24.04 -22.63 -19.79
N LEU A 484 23.16 -21.71 -19.36
CA LEU A 484 23.46 -20.75 -18.30
C LEU A 484 23.65 -21.48 -16.96
N ARG A 485 24.50 -20.94 -16.09
CA ARG A 485 24.85 -21.52 -14.79
C ARG A 485 25.08 -20.44 -13.75
N ALA A 486 25.07 -20.86 -12.48
CA ALA A 486 25.51 -20.04 -11.36
C ALA A 486 26.89 -19.42 -11.64
N GLY A 487 27.03 -18.12 -11.38
CA GLY A 487 28.24 -17.34 -11.62
C GLY A 487 28.35 -16.72 -13.02
N ASP A 488 27.50 -17.08 -13.99
CA ASP A 488 27.46 -16.38 -15.27
C ASP A 488 26.92 -14.94 -15.04
N ARG A 489 27.52 -13.96 -15.73
CA ARG A 489 27.10 -12.55 -15.64
C ARG A 489 26.31 -12.15 -16.87
N ILE A 490 25.03 -11.81 -16.71
CA ILE A 490 24.21 -11.22 -17.78
C ILE A 490 24.73 -9.81 -18.08
N VAL A 491 25.10 -9.57 -19.34
CA VAL A 491 25.62 -8.28 -19.80
C VAL A 491 24.68 -7.57 -20.75
N SER A 492 23.80 -8.30 -21.44
CA SER A 492 22.79 -7.70 -22.33
C SER A 492 21.49 -8.48 -22.31
N LEU A 493 20.38 -7.76 -22.36
CA LEU A 493 19.03 -8.30 -22.53
C LEU A 493 18.35 -7.59 -23.71
N ASN A 494 17.88 -8.34 -24.70
CA ASN A 494 17.28 -7.81 -25.94
C ASN A 494 18.13 -6.76 -26.66
N GLY A 495 19.46 -6.90 -26.59
CA GLY A 495 20.41 -5.98 -27.21
C GLY A 495 20.67 -4.69 -26.41
N PHE A 496 20.08 -4.54 -25.23
CA PHE A 496 20.37 -3.46 -24.31
C PHE A 496 21.39 -3.91 -23.27
N GLU A 497 22.54 -3.22 -23.23
CA GLU A 497 23.60 -3.47 -22.27
C GLU A 497 23.13 -3.12 -20.84
N MET A 498 23.40 -4.02 -19.90
CA MET A 498 22.98 -3.87 -18.50
C MET A 498 23.69 -2.72 -17.78
N GLU A 499 24.88 -2.32 -18.24
CA GLU A 499 25.69 -1.29 -17.58
C GLU A 499 25.21 0.14 -17.85
N ASN A 500 24.70 0.41 -19.05
CA ASN A 500 24.36 1.77 -19.51
C ASN A 500 22.93 1.90 -20.07
N ALA A 501 22.25 0.80 -20.33
CA ALA A 501 20.89 0.76 -20.86
C ALA A 501 19.99 -0.13 -20.01
N LYS A 502 20.28 -0.25 -18.70
CA LYS A 502 19.54 -1.07 -17.74
C LYS A 502 18.04 -0.83 -17.78
N GLY A 503 17.61 0.43 -17.77
CA GLY A 503 16.19 0.78 -17.84
C GLY A 503 15.52 0.23 -19.10
N GLN A 504 16.20 0.33 -20.24
CA GLN A 504 15.71 -0.20 -21.52
C GLN A 504 15.70 -1.73 -21.53
N ALA A 505 16.76 -2.35 -21.01
CA ALA A 505 16.88 -3.80 -20.85
C ALA A 505 15.69 -4.35 -20.06
N HIS A 506 15.41 -3.80 -18.88
CA HIS A 506 14.31 -4.27 -18.03
C HIS A 506 12.95 -4.10 -18.71
N ARG A 507 12.70 -2.94 -19.35
CA ARG A 507 11.43 -2.69 -20.06
C ARG A 507 11.22 -3.62 -21.24
N SER A 508 12.29 -3.99 -21.95
CA SER A 508 12.22 -4.93 -23.05
C SER A 508 11.77 -6.33 -22.61
N ILE A 509 12.16 -6.77 -21.41
CA ILE A 509 11.71 -8.04 -20.80
C ILE A 509 10.23 -7.96 -20.47
N LEU A 510 9.78 -6.87 -19.87
CA LEU A 510 8.39 -6.67 -19.47
C LEU A 510 7.46 -6.69 -20.69
N ALA A 511 7.87 -6.02 -21.78
CA ALA A 511 7.15 -6.06 -23.05
C ALA A 511 7.10 -7.48 -23.66
N ALA A 512 8.20 -8.24 -23.56
CA ALA A 512 8.21 -9.64 -24.01
C ALA A 512 7.29 -10.51 -23.15
N TYR A 513 7.24 -10.30 -21.83
CA TYR A 513 6.38 -11.05 -20.89
C TYR A 513 4.90 -10.90 -21.21
N GLN A 514 4.45 -9.69 -21.58
CA GLN A 514 3.06 -9.43 -21.95
C GLN A 514 2.61 -10.13 -23.23
N ASN A 515 3.55 -10.52 -24.09
CA ASN A 515 3.27 -11.03 -25.43
C ASN A 515 3.73 -12.50 -25.61
N ASP A 516 3.98 -13.23 -24.51
CA ASP A 516 4.58 -14.58 -24.53
C ASP A 516 5.81 -14.67 -25.45
N GLY A 517 6.62 -13.60 -25.39
CA GLY A 517 7.70 -13.33 -26.31
C GLY A 517 8.99 -14.08 -26.02
N TRP A 518 10.03 -13.68 -26.77
CA TRP A 518 11.39 -14.18 -26.57
C TRP A 518 12.26 -13.10 -25.97
N VAL A 519 13.20 -13.51 -25.14
CA VAL A 519 14.25 -12.67 -24.58
C VAL A 519 15.58 -13.10 -25.18
N GLU A 520 16.26 -12.19 -25.88
CA GLU A 520 17.68 -12.37 -26.18
C GLU A 520 18.51 -12.12 -24.93
N VAL A 521 19.40 -13.05 -24.61
CA VAL A 521 20.30 -12.95 -23.47
C VAL A 521 21.74 -13.06 -23.98
N GLU A 522 22.60 -12.16 -23.52
CA GLU A 522 24.05 -12.30 -23.60
C GLU A 522 24.64 -12.34 -22.19
N ALA A 523 25.47 -13.35 -21.93
CA ALA A 523 26.12 -13.58 -20.65
C ALA A 523 27.60 -13.87 -20.82
N LEU A 524 28.37 -13.61 -19.76
CA LEU A 524 29.79 -13.90 -19.67
C LEU A 524 30.07 -14.99 -18.64
N ARG A 525 30.87 -15.97 -19.04
CA ARG A 525 31.49 -16.97 -18.15
C ARG A 525 33.00 -16.78 -18.21
N GLY A 526 33.55 -16.01 -17.26
CA GLY A 526 34.91 -15.47 -17.41
C GLY A 526 34.97 -14.57 -18.64
N GLU A 527 35.82 -14.92 -19.62
CA GLU A 527 35.93 -14.19 -20.89
C GLU A 527 35.03 -14.76 -22.01
N ALA A 528 34.43 -15.94 -21.79
CA ALA A 528 33.60 -16.59 -22.80
C ALA A 528 32.20 -15.96 -22.87
N ARG A 529 31.74 -15.63 -24.08
CA ARG A 529 30.39 -15.14 -24.35
C ARG A 529 29.41 -16.28 -24.62
N ILE A 530 28.26 -16.22 -23.97
CA ILE A 530 27.12 -17.11 -24.16
C ILE A 530 25.98 -16.23 -24.67
N ARG A 531 25.42 -16.54 -25.83
CA ARG A 531 24.30 -15.79 -26.41
C ARG A 531 23.19 -16.72 -26.88
N GLY A 532 21.95 -16.37 -26.61
CA GLY A 532 20.80 -17.11 -27.12
C GLY A 532 19.48 -16.43 -26.87
N ARG A 533 18.40 -17.12 -27.28
CA ARG A 533 17.02 -16.68 -27.10
C ARG A 533 16.30 -17.59 -26.15
N LEU A 534 15.73 -17.02 -25.10
CA LEU A 534 14.94 -17.71 -24.10
C LEU A 534 13.46 -17.40 -24.34
N LYS A 535 12.60 -18.42 -24.37
CA LYS A 535 11.16 -18.21 -24.48
C LYS A 535 10.59 -17.90 -23.10
N LEU A 536 9.80 -16.84 -22.99
CA LEU A 536 8.96 -16.64 -21.81
C LEU A 536 7.79 -17.61 -21.88
N VAL A 537 7.74 -18.54 -20.92
CA VAL A 537 6.61 -19.46 -20.79
C VAL A 537 5.76 -18.94 -19.66
N ASN A 538 4.69 -18.23 -19.99
CA ASN A 538 3.75 -17.75 -19.00
C ASN A 538 3.03 -18.99 -18.41
N ARG A 539 3.37 -19.35 -17.17
CA ARG A 539 2.56 -20.31 -16.42
C ARG A 539 1.35 -19.51 -15.94
N LEU A 540 0.22 -19.68 -16.63
CA LEU A 540 -1.09 -19.26 -16.15
C LEU A 540 -1.39 -19.88 -14.78
#